data_AF-A0AAN4YBZ8-F1
#
_entry.id   AF-A0AAN4YBZ8-F1
#
_cell.length_a   1.000
_cell.length_b   1.000
_cell.length_c   1.000
_cell.angle_alpha   90.00
_cell.angle_beta   90.00
_cell.angle_gamma   90.00
#
_symmetry.space_group_name_H-M   'P 1'
#
loop_
_entity.id
_entity.type
_entity.pdbx_description
1 polymer ?
#
loop_
_entity_poly.entity_id
_entity_poly.type
_entity_poly.pdbx_seq_one_letter_code
_entity_poly.pdbx_strand_id
1 'polypeptide(L)'
;MAQKGLCWKEDEMGELVHTGTSSPDISVIRFLAMKHLPGSYDTMDVAFFAEGSFNKLYCVSSPHLPQDYLIRVALPVDPFFNRESEVATLTYIRKYTSIPVPKVLAFCSSSESELGFEWILMEKIGGVPLSDIWDEMPVEAKESLPTEICGYLKSHQDLQFIKIGSLYFSLVRERVGTRDFGGTLQAIPTNTTLDCGINTDFVIGRAVSLWFFRDKRLSLSADRGPFPSSYQFMMAKTQM
;
A
#
# COMPACT_ATOMS: atom_id res chain seq x y z
N MET A 1 19.17 9.89 11.00
CA MET A 1 18.61 11.26 10.98
C MET A 1 17.21 11.19 11.55
N ALA A 2 16.89 11.98 12.58
CA ALA A 2 15.56 11.99 13.18
C ALA A 2 14.55 12.48 12.14
N GLN A 3 13.52 11.68 11.92
CA GLN A 3 12.53 11.93 10.90
C GLN A 3 11.56 13.01 11.39
N LYS A 4 11.56 14.15 10.70
CA LYS A 4 10.80 15.34 11.11
C LYS A 4 9.31 14.96 11.21
N GLY A 5 8.74 15.05 12.42
CA GLY A 5 7.30 14.86 12.64
C GLY A 5 6.85 13.48 13.15
N LEU A 6 7.73 12.47 13.26
CA LEU A 6 7.38 11.22 13.96
C LEU A 6 7.67 11.32 15.45
N CYS A 7 6.63 11.38 16.28
CA CYS A 7 6.76 10.91 17.65
C CYS A 7 5.72 9.82 17.95
N TRP A 8 6.23 8.67 18.39
CA TRP A 8 5.40 7.60 18.92
C TRP A 8 5.08 7.92 20.38
N LYS A 9 3.81 7.77 20.76
CA LYS A 9 3.38 7.72 22.15
C LYS A 9 2.59 6.45 22.35
N GLU A 10 2.79 5.81 23.48
CA GLU A 10 1.89 4.75 23.92
C GLU A 10 0.54 5.39 24.25
N ASP A 11 -0.55 4.84 23.70
CA ASP A 11 -1.90 5.15 24.18
C ASP A 11 -2.19 4.43 25.51
N GLU A 12 -3.40 4.62 26.03
CA GLU A 12 -3.85 4.03 27.29
C GLU A 12 -3.84 2.48 27.28
N MET A 13 -3.72 1.87 26.10
CA MET A 13 -3.69 0.42 25.89
C MET A 13 -2.27 -0.09 25.62
N GLY A 14 -1.25 0.78 25.66
CA GLY A 14 0.14 0.43 25.37
C GLY A 14 0.43 0.25 23.87
N GLU A 15 -0.49 0.64 22.99
CA GLU A 15 -0.26 0.64 21.55
C GLU A 15 0.50 1.91 21.15
N LEU A 16 1.50 1.75 20.29
CA LEU A 16 2.29 2.89 19.82
C LEU A 16 1.47 3.66 18.77
N VAL A 17 0.98 4.84 19.18
CA VAL A 17 0.23 5.76 18.34
C VAL A 17 1.11 6.93 17.93
N HIS A 18 0.96 7.34 16.69
CA HIS A 18 1.67 8.50 16.17
C HIS A 18 1.04 9.79 16.70
N THR A 19 1.84 10.67 17.30
CA THR A 19 1.38 12.00 17.73
C THR A 19 2.20 13.09 17.01
N GLY A 20 1.57 14.23 16.70
CA GLY A 20 2.32 15.44 16.32
C GLY A 20 2.72 15.62 14.85
N THR A 21 2.04 15.02 13.87
CA THR A 21 2.20 15.47 12.47
C THR A 21 1.32 16.68 12.18
N SER A 22 1.91 17.75 11.64
CA SER A 22 1.16 18.87 11.07
C SER A 22 0.15 18.34 10.06
N SER A 23 -1.10 18.79 10.13
CA SER A 23 -2.10 18.45 9.12
C SER A 23 -1.61 18.92 7.74
N PRO A 24 -1.68 18.06 6.71
CA PRO A 24 -1.38 18.44 5.33
C PRO A 24 -2.16 19.69 4.89
N ASP A 25 -1.52 20.57 4.13
CA ASP A 25 -2.19 21.76 3.58
C ASP A 25 -3.17 21.36 2.46
N ILE A 26 -4.45 21.63 2.69
CA ILE A 26 -5.54 21.34 1.75
C ILE A 26 -5.32 22.05 0.40
N SER A 27 -4.70 23.23 0.40
CA SER A 27 -4.39 23.99 -0.82
C SER A 27 -3.38 23.23 -1.69
N VAL A 28 -2.40 22.58 -1.07
CA VAL A 28 -1.42 21.74 -1.78
C VAL A 28 -2.09 20.45 -2.27
N ILE A 29 -2.97 19.84 -1.48
CA ILE A 29 -3.75 18.67 -1.91
C ILE A 29 -4.59 19.00 -3.14
N ARG A 30 -5.28 20.15 -3.13
CA ARG A 30 -6.04 20.64 -4.30
C ARG A 30 -5.14 20.84 -5.51
N PHE A 31 -3.99 21.48 -5.34
CA PHE A 31 -3.02 21.65 -6.42
C PHE A 31 -2.56 20.31 -7.02
N LEU A 32 -2.21 19.33 -6.17
CA LEU A 32 -1.80 18.00 -6.63
C LEU A 32 -2.94 17.29 -7.39
N ALA A 33 -4.17 17.41 -6.92
CA ALA A 33 -5.33 16.85 -7.61
C ALA A 33 -5.52 17.51 -8.99
N MET A 34 -5.49 18.84 -9.08
CA MET A 34 -5.61 19.57 -10.35
C MET A 34 -4.48 19.22 -11.34
N LYS A 35 -3.27 18.96 -10.84
CA LYS A 35 -2.09 18.59 -11.65
C LYS A 35 -2.21 17.19 -12.27
N HIS A 36 -2.83 16.25 -11.58
CA HIS A 36 -2.79 14.83 -11.94
C HIS A 36 -4.14 14.23 -12.36
N LEU A 37 -5.25 14.90 -12.08
CA LEU A 37 -6.57 14.48 -12.56
C LEU A 37 -6.79 14.94 -14.02
N PRO A 38 -7.50 14.14 -14.82
CA PRO A 38 -7.72 14.44 -16.22
C PRO A 38 -8.70 15.60 -16.37
N GLY A 39 -8.27 16.74 -16.92
CA GLY A 39 -9.13 17.89 -17.21
C GLY A 39 -8.69 19.17 -16.51
N SER A 40 -8.94 20.33 -17.14
CA SER A 40 -8.74 21.63 -16.50
C SER A 40 -10.02 21.98 -15.76
N TYR A 41 -9.98 21.95 -14.43
CA TYR A 41 -11.15 22.21 -13.60
C TYR A 41 -10.88 23.41 -12.72
N ASP A 42 -11.63 24.49 -12.94
CA ASP A 42 -11.48 25.74 -12.17
C ASP A 42 -11.94 25.60 -10.71
N THR A 43 -12.71 24.54 -10.40
CA THR A 43 -13.22 24.26 -9.05
C THR A 43 -13.08 22.78 -8.69
N MET A 44 -12.29 22.50 -7.65
CA MET A 44 -12.21 21.20 -6.98
C MET A 44 -12.40 21.39 -5.49
N ASP A 45 -13.35 20.65 -4.94
CA ASP A 45 -13.56 20.55 -3.51
C ASP A 45 -12.66 19.48 -2.94
N VAL A 46 -12.02 19.81 -1.82
CA VAL A 46 -11.15 18.91 -1.08
C VAL A 46 -11.59 18.93 0.36
N ALA A 47 -12.01 17.79 0.88
CA ALA A 47 -12.48 17.62 2.24
C ALA A 47 -11.74 16.47 2.93
N PHE A 48 -11.54 16.59 4.25
CA PHE A 48 -11.10 15.44 5.04
C PHE A 48 -12.14 14.32 4.91
N PHE A 49 -11.66 13.10 4.70
CA PHE A 49 -12.50 11.92 4.48
C PHE A 49 -12.41 10.94 5.65
N ALA A 50 -11.19 10.50 5.98
CA ALA A 50 -10.96 9.52 7.03
C ALA A 50 -9.51 9.58 7.54
N GLU A 51 -9.28 9.02 8.72
CA GLU A 51 -7.95 8.83 9.29
C GLU A 51 -7.85 7.40 9.84
N GLY A 52 -6.71 6.76 9.58
CA GLY A 52 -6.31 5.52 10.24
C GLY A 52 -4.94 5.70 10.89
N SER A 53 -4.40 4.63 11.49
CA SER A 53 -3.18 4.69 12.32
C SER A 53 -1.96 5.30 11.62
N PHE A 54 -1.87 5.17 10.30
CA PHE A 54 -0.71 5.61 9.51
C PHE A 54 -1.07 6.50 8.33
N ASN A 55 -2.34 6.84 8.13
CA ASN A 55 -2.78 7.52 6.92
C ASN A 55 -3.94 8.48 7.19
N LYS A 56 -3.88 9.65 6.56
CA LYS A 56 -5.01 10.58 6.43
C LYS A 56 -5.50 10.56 5.00
N LEU A 57 -6.81 10.56 4.80
CA LEU A 57 -7.44 10.55 3.49
C LEU A 57 -8.25 11.82 3.29
N TYR A 58 -8.13 12.39 2.10
CA TYR A 58 -8.86 13.56 1.67
C TYR A 58 -9.62 13.23 0.39
N CYS A 59 -10.93 13.48 0.38
CA CYS A 59 -11.78 13.30 -0.78
C CYS A 59 -11.67 14.52 -1.68
N VAL A 60 -11.44 14.26 -2.96
CA VAL A 60 -11.46 15.26 -4.03
C VAL A 60 -12.70 15.02 -4.88
N SER A 61 -13.56 16.02 -4.97
CA SER A 61 -14.82 15.97 -5.72
C SER A 61 -15.01 17.23 -6.54
N SER A 62 -15.68 17.10 -7.68
CA SER A 62 -16.11 18.22 -8.51
C SER A 62 -17.24 17.75 -9.41
N PRO A 63 -18.25 18.60 -9.72
CA PRO A 63 -19.31 18.25 -10.68
C PRO A 63 -18.78 17.87 -12.08
N HIS A 64 -17.55 18.25 -12.40
CA HIS A 64 -16.91 18.01 -13.69
C HIS A 64 -16.02 16.77 -13.72
N LEU A 65 -15.78 16.14 -12.57
CA LEU A 65 -15.05 14.88 -12.48
C LEU A 65 -16.01 13.71 -12.74
N PRO A 66 -15.56 12.64 -13.43
CA PRO A 66 -16.40 11.48 -13.69
C PRO A 66 -16.75 10.69 -12.41
N GLN A 67 -15.94 10.87 -11.35
CA GLN A 67 -16.12 10.25 -10.05
C GLN A 67 -15.31 11.01 -8.99
N ASP A 68 -15.50 10.65 -7.73
CA ASP A 68 -14.64 11.11 -6.64
C ASP A 68 -13.26 10.41 -6.67
N TYR A 69 -12.27 11.11 -6.12
CA TYR A 69 -10.92 10.60 -5.91
C TYR A 69 -10.49 10.77 -4.45
N LEU A 70 -9.48 10.02 -4.05
CA LEU A 70 -8.87 10.11 -2.73
C LEU A 70 -7.40 10.47 -2.86
N ILE A 71 -6.97 11.47 -2.08
CA ILE A 71 -5.57 11.67 -1.75
C ILE A 71 -5.32 11.06 -0.38
N ARG A 72 -4.61 9.94 -0.38
CA ARG A 72 -4.12 9.28 0.84
C ARG A 72 -2.76 9.86 1.15
N VAL A 73 -2.55 10.37 2.37
CA VAL A 73 -1.30 10.92 2.89
C VAL A 73 -0.77 9.99 3.95
N ALA A 74 0.44 9.47 3.77
CA ALA A 74 1.05 8.49 4.65
C ALA A 74 1.96 9.16 5.68
N LEU A 75 1.86 8.68 6.92
CA LEU A 75 2.84 8.95 7.95
C LEU A 75 4.10 8.14 7.64
N PRO A 76 5.31 8.71 7.83
CA PRO A 76 6.46 8.13 7.16
C PRO A 76 7.13 7.06 8.05
N VAL A 77 6.44 5.93 8.23
CA VAL A 77 6.81 4.83 9.15
C VAL A 77 7.91 3.92 8.58
N ASP A 78 7.81 3.54 7.30
CA ASP A 78 8.91 2.92 6.53
C ASP A 78 9.00 3.66 5.19
N PRO A 79 9.62 4.86 5.20
CA PRO A 79 9.59 5.79 4.09
C PRO A 79 10.08 5.15 2.81
N PHE A 80 9.54 5.60 1.69
CA PHE A 80 9.73 5.07 0.36
C PHE A 80 9.17 3.65 0.19
N PHE A 81 9.57 2.70 1.04
CA PHE A 81 9.26 1.28 0.88
C PHE A 81 7.76 0.98 1.02
N ASN A 82 7.10 1.51 2.05
CA ASN A 82 5.65 1.36 2.23
C ASN A 82 4.90 1.80 0.97
N ARG A 83 5.27 2.98 0.46
CA ARG A 83 4.54 3.65 -0.61
C ARG A 83 4.73 3.00 -1.95
N GLU A 84 5.98 2.72 -2.31
CA GLU A 84 6.31 2.01 -3.54
C GLU A 84 5.65 0.63 -3.56
N SER A 85 5.65 -0.07 -2.42
CA SER A 85 5.06 -1.41 -2.38
C SER A 85 3.54 -1.41 -2.47
N GLU A 86 2.88 -0.46 -1.81
CA GLU A 86 1.43 -0.30 -1.88
C GLU A 86 0.99 -0.04 -3.33
N VAL A 87 1.63 0.92 -4.02
CA VAL A 87 1.27 1.27 -5.40
C VAL A 87 1.53 0.10 -6.35
N ALA A 88 2.68 -0.57 -6.22
CA ALA A 88 3.01 -1.73 -7.05
C ALA A 88 1.98 -2.85 -6.83
N THR A 89 1.60 -3.12 -5.58
CA THR A 89 0.62 -4.16 -5.24
C THR A 89 -0.76 -3.86 -5.83
N LEU A 90 -1.27 -2.62 -5.68
CA LEU A 90 -2.55 -2.21 -6.26
C LEU A 90 -2.53 -2.35 -7.79
N THR A 91 -1.44 -1.92 -8.43
CA THR A 91 -1.28 -2.01 -9.89
C THR A 91 -1.23 -3.48 -10.35
N TYR A 92 -0.54 -4.33 -9.60
CA TYR A 92 -0.40 -5.75 -9.90
C TYR A 92 -1.71 -6.52 -9.76
N ILE A 93 -2.42 -6.34 -8.65
CA ILE A 93 -3.73 -6.96 -8.41
C ILE A 93 -4.70 -6.56 -9.52
N ARG A 94 -4.72 -5.27 -9.90
CA ARG A 94 -5.55 -4.78 -11.00
C ARG A 94 -5.17 -5.38 -12.37
N LYS A 95 -3.89 -5.62 -12.62
CA LYS A 95 -3.38 -6.18 -13.89
C LYS A 95 -3.71 -7.67 -14.02
N TYR A 96 -3.66 -8.42 -12.92
CA TYR A 96 -3.69 -9.89 -12.95
C TYR A 96 -4.96 -10.53 -12.37
N THR A 97 -5.88 -9.76 -11.79
CA THR A 97 -7.10 -10.28 -11.17
C THR A 97 -8.33 -9.44 -11.52
N SER A 98 -9.51 -9.97 -11.20
CA SER A 98 -10.77 -9.23 -11.25
C SER A 98 -11.13 -8.53 -9.93
N ILE A 99 -10.23 -8.52 -8.95
CA ILE A 99 -10.49 -7.93 -7.63
C ILE A 99 -10.64 -6.40 -7.79
N PRO A 100 -11.73 -5.80 -7.31
CA PRO A 100 -11.93 -4.37 -7.41
C PRO A 100 -10.99 -3.64 -6.44
N VAL A 101 -9.87 -3.13 -6.99
CA VAL A 101 -8.89 -2.30 -6.27
C VAL A 101 -8.81 -0.89 -6.87
N PRO A 102 -8.54 0.14 -6.05
CA PRO A 102 -8.53 1.51 -6.55
C PRO A 102 -7.39 1.69 -7.55
N LYS A 103 -7.67 2.32 -8.70
CA LYS A 103 -6.62 2.69 -9.62
C LYS A 103 -5.79 3.82 -9.02
N VAL A 104 -4.47 3.67 -9.05
CA VAL A 104 -3.54 4.76 -8.72
C VAL A 104 -3.37 5.66 -9.94
N LEU A 105 -3.54 6.97 -9.76
CA LEU A 105 -3.37 7.98 -10.81
C LEU A 105 -1.99 8.64 -10.72
N ALA A 106 -1.56 8.95 -9.51
CA ALA A 106 -0.25 9.52 -9.22
C ALA A 106 0.15 9.23 -7.78
N PHE A 107 1.44 9.26 -7.47
CA PHE A 107 1.94 9.12 -6.11
C PHE A 107 3.31 9.79 -5.96
N CYS A 108 3.69 10.04 -4.71
CA CYS A 108 5.03 10.44 -4.33
C CYS A 108 5.48 9.63 -3.12
N SER A 109 6.63 8.97 -3.25
CA SER A 109 7.28 8.16 -2.22
C SER A 109 8.40 8.92 -1.48
N SER A 110 8.40 10.25 -1.56
CA SER A 110 9.34 11.13 -0.84
C SER A 110 8.59 12.04 0.13
N SER A 111 9.13 12.18 1.35
CA SER A 111 8.67 13.18 2.32
C SER A 111 9.11 14.60 1.96
N GLU A 112 9.97 14.77 0.97
CA GLU A 112 10.37 16.08 0.42
C GLU A 112 9.41 16.58 -0.67
N SER A 113 8.24 15.95 -0.80
CA SER A 113 7.20 16.40 -1.71
C SER A 113 6.71 17.80 -1.34
N GLU A 114 5.98 18.44 -2.26
CA GLU A 114 5.31 19.72 -2.02
C GLU A 114 4.36 19.68 -0.82
N LEU A 115 3.86 18.49 -0.48
CA LEU A 115 2.98 18.26 0.67
C LEU A 115 3.74 18.03 1.99
N GLY A 116 5.06 17.78 1.93
CA GLY A 116 5.88 17.37 3.08
C GLY A 116 5.65 15.93 3.53
N PHE A 117 4.90 15.16 2.74
CA PHE A 117 4.48 13.78 3.06
C PHE A 117 4.46 12.91 1.81
N GLU A 118 4.51 11.60 2.01
CA GLU A 118 4.26 10.64 0.95
C GLU A 118 2.76 10.55 0.65
N TRP A 119 2.37 10.62 -0.61
CA TRP A 119 0.97 10.69 -1.01
C TRP A 119 0.65 9.73 -2.17
N ILE A 120 -0.59 9.25 -2.25
CA ILE A 120 -1.17 8.53 -3.39
C ILE A 120 -2.46 9.29 -3.74
N LEU A 121 -2.60 9.65 -5.00
CA LEU A 121 -3.86 10.03 -5.62
C LEU A 121 -4.44 8.80 -6.33
N MET A 122 -5.64 8.40 -5.93
CA MET A 122 -6.31 7.20 -6.43
C MET A 122 -7.81 7.37 -6.60
N GLU A 123 -8.45 6.48 -7.36
CA GLU A 123 -9.91 6.39 -7.46
C GLU A 123 -10.55 6.15 -6.08
N LYS A 124 -11.66 6.82 -5.79
CA LYS A 124 -12.55 6.44 -4.68
C LYS A 124 -13.44 5.29 -5.14
N ILE A 125 -13.30 4.11 -4.52
CA ILE A 125 -14.23 3.00 -4.77
C ILE A 125 -15.57 3.32 -4.10
N GLY A 126 -16.66 3.17 -4.85
CA GLY A 126 -18.01 3.25 -4.31
C GLY A 126 -18.35 2.02 -3.48
N GLY A 127 -18.93 2.23 -2.31
CA GLY A 127 -19.32 1.18 -1.40
C GLY A 127 -19.46 1.69 0.03
N VAL A 128 -19.87 0.79 0.91
CA VAL A 128 -19.93 1.02 2.37
C VAL A 128 -19.18 -0.10 3.08
N PRO A 129 -18.58 0.16 4.25
CA PRO A 129 -17.98 -0.90 5.05
C PRO A 129 -19.02 -1.99 5.35
N LEU A 130 -18.63 -3.25 5.16
CA LEU A 130 -19.51 -4.39 5.42
C LEU A 130 -20.02 -4.41 6.87
N SER A 131 -19.19 -3.98 7.82
CA SER A 131 -19.53 -3.85 9.24
C SER A 131 -20.77 -2.99 9.48
N ASP A 132 -20.98 -1.98 8.64
CA ASP A 132 -21.99 -0.95 8.87
C ASP A 132 -23.37 -1.41 8.41
N ILE A 133 -23.42 -2.36 7.47
CA ILE A 133 -24.66 -2.88 6.88
C ILE A 133 -24.92 -4.35 7.20
N TRP A 134 -23.96 -5.05 7.82
CA TRP A 134 -24.05 -6.51 8.00
C TRP A 134 -25.37 -6.93 8.61
N ASP A 135 -25.80 -6.32 9.71
CA ASP A 135 -27.04 -6.73 10.39
C ASP A 135 -28.30 -6.49 9.54
N GLU A 136 -28.30 -5.45 8.70
CA GLU A 136 -29.40 -5.05 7.83
C GLU A 136 -29.45 -5.82 6.51
N MET A 137 -28.38 -6.54 6.14
CA MET A 137 -28.32 -7.30 4.90
C MET A 137 -29.35 -8.45 4.89
N PRO A 138 -30.05 -8.67 3.76
CA PRO A 138 -30.88 -9.86 3.55
C PRO A 138 -30.08 -11.15 3.76
N VAL A 139 -30.74 -12.19 4.26
CA VAL A 139 -30.10 -13.49 4.55
C VAL A 139 -29.44 -14.06 3.28
N GLU A 140 -30.10 -13.95 2.14
CA GLU A 140 -29.62 -14.43 0.86
C GLU A 140 -28.32 -13.73 0.43
N ALA A 141 -28.16 -12.44 0.75
CA ALA A 141 -26.93 -11.69 0.49
C ALA A 141 -25.80 -12.09 1.45
N LYS A 142 -26.13 -12.40 2.71
CA LYS A 142 -25.16 -12.93 3.68
C LYS A 142 -24.66 -14.31 3.29
N GLU A 143 -25.51 -15.14 2.68
CA GLU A 143 -25.14 -16.48 2.20
C GLU A 143 -24.28 -16.43 0.93
N SER A 144 -24.51 -15.47 0.02
CA SER A 144 -23.75 -15.36 -1.22
C SER A 144 -22.37 -14.71 -1.04
N LEU A 145 -22.25 -13.75 -0.11
CA LEU A 145 -21.02 -12.98 0.09
C LEU A 145 -19.77 -13.83 0.39
N PRO A 146 -19.81 -14.87 1.26
CA PRO A 146 -18.66 -15.74 1.46
C PRO A 146 -18.17 -16.41 0.18
N THR A 147 -19.07 -16.75 -0.73
CA THR A 147 -18.72 -17.36 -2.02
C THR A 147 -17.95 -16.38 -2.90
N GLU A 148 -18.38 -15.11 -2.93
CA GLU A 148 -17.71 -14.04 -3.66
C GLU A 148 -16.31 -13.75 -3.06
N ILE A 149 -16.23 -13.61 -1.73
CA ILE A 149 -14.95 -13.44 -1.03
C ILE A 149 -14.01 -14.60 -1.30
N CYS A 150 -14.49 -15.85 -1.26
CA CYS A 150 -13.69 -17.03 -1.62
C CYS A 150 -13.17 -16.94 -3.06
N GLY A 151 -13.96 -16.42 -4.00
CA GLY A 151 -13.53 -16.18 -5.37
C GLY A 151 -12.36 -15.21 -5.45
N TYR A 152 -12.43 -14.08 -4.74
CA TYR A 152 -11.33 -13.11 -4.67
C TYR A 152 -10.10 -13.66 -3.96
N LEU A 153 -10.27 -14.36 -2.83
CA LEU A 153 -9.16 -14.99 -2.11
C LEU A 153 -8.45 -16.03 -2.96
N LYS A 154 -9.20 -16.82 -3.75
CA LYS A 154 -8.62 -17.76 -4.70
C LYS A 154 -7.84 -17.05 -5.80
N SER A 155 -8.41 -16.03 -6.43
CA SER A 155 -7.72 -15.25 -7.46
C SER A 155 -6.44 -14.59 -6.92
N HIS A 156 -6.44 -14.14 -5.67
CA HIS A 156 -5.26 -13.62 -5.00
C HIS A 156 -4.24 -14.72 -4.68
N GLN A 157 -4.71 -15.89 -4.21
CA GLN A 157 -3.86 -17.05 -3.93
C GLN A 157 -3.20 -17.60 -5.21
N ASP A 158 -3.84 -17.51 -6.36
CA ASP A 158 -3.24 -17.95 -7.63
C ASP A 158 -2.05 -17.05 -8.07
N LEU A 159 -1.88 -15.87 -7.45
CA LEU A 159 -0.69 -15.04 -7.61
C LEU A 159 0.44 -15.56 -6.72
N GLN A 160 1.24 -16.49 -7.24
CA GLN A 160 2.34 -17.11 -6.51
C GLN A 160 3.70 -16.50 -6.89
N PHE A 161 4.54 -16.30 -5.86
CA PHE A 161 5.91 -15.80 -5.99
C PHE A 161 6.93 -16.81 -5.45
N ILE A 162 8.12 -16.84 -6.04
CA ILE A 162 9.24 -17.69 -5.59
C ILE A 162 10.04 -17.09 -4.42
N LYS A 163 9.68 -15.90 -3.96
CA LYS A 163 10.36 -15.15 -2.89
C LYS A 163 9.33 -14.60 -1.92
N ILE A 164 9.68 -14.55 -0.64
CA ILE A 164 8.93 -13.89 0.42
C ILE A 164 9.47 -12.47 0.55
N GLY A 165 8.62 -11.48 0.33
CA GLY A 165 8.99 -10.08 0.38
C GLY A 165 7.79 -9.21 0.03
N SER A 166 8.09 -7.97 -0.35
CA SER A 166 7.08 -7.03 -0.84
C SER A 166 7.23 -6.81 -2.34
N LEU A 167 6.12 -6.57 -3.01
CA LEU A 167 6.10 -6.26 -4.43
C LEU A 167 6.48 -4.80 -4.67
N TYR A 168 7.26 -4.53 -5.71
CA TYR A 168 7.67 -3.20 -6.15
C TYR A 168 7.69 -3.15 -7.68
N PHE A 169 7.70 -1.94 -8.26
CA PHE A 169 8.04 -1.79 -9.67
C PHE A 169 9.52 -2.12 -9.92
N SER A 170 9.81 -2.68 -11.08
CA SER A 170 11.19 -2.99 -11.48
C SER A 170 12.07 -1.75 -11.63
N LEU A 171 11.47 -0.56 -11.83
CA LEU A 171 12.19 0.72 -11.87
C LEU A 171 12.98 1.01 -10.58
N VAL A 172 12.51 0.51 -9.43
CA VAL A 172 13.15 0.75 -8.12
C VAL A 172 13.97 -0.44 -7.62
N ARG A 173 14.24 -1.42 -8.50
CA ARG A 173 14.94 -2.69 -8.22
C ARG A 173 16.17 -2.53 -7.31
N GLU A 174 17.05 -1.59 -7.67
CA GLU A 174 18.31 -1.33 -6.95
C GLU A 174 18.09 -0.78 -5.54
N ARG A 175 17.03 0.01 -5.32
CA ARG A 175 16.72 0.62 -4.03
C ARG A 175 16.03 -0.34 -3.07
N VAL A 176 15.27 -1.30 -3.61
CA VAL A 176 14.46 -2.24 -2.81
C VAL A 176 15.20 -3.52 -2.45
N GLY A 177 16.49 -3.62 -2.82
CA GLY A 177 17.36 -4.72 -2.44
C GLY A 177 16.87 -6.07 -2.95
N THR A 178 16.29 -6.12 -4.16
CA THR A 178 15.94 -7.42 -4.74
C THR A 178 17.19 -8.27 -4.89
N ARG A 179 17.03 -9.58 -4.75
CA ARG A 179 18.12 -10.56 -4.90
C ARG A 179 17.68 -11.63 -5.85
N ASP A 180 18.50 -11.94 -6.84
CA ASP A 180 18.29 -13.09 -7.70
C ASP A 180 18.97 -14.30 -7.06
N PHE A 181 18.15 -15.17 -6.49
CA PHE A 181 18.64 -16.43 -5.96
C PHE A 181 18.87 -17.37 -7.14
N GLY A 182 20.09 -17.31 -7.70
CA GLY A 182 20.54 -18.19 -8.76
C GLY A 182 20.57 -19.63 -8.27
N GLY A 183 19.51 -20.38 -8.57
CA GLY A 183 19.46 -21.82 -8.47
C GLY A 183 18.83 -22.36 -9.75
N THR A 184 19.34 -23.48 -10.26
CA THR A 184 18.70 -24.29 -11.29
C THR A 184 17.21 -24.28 -11.00
N LEU A 185 16.39 -23.85 -11.95
CA LEU A 185 14.94 -23.80 -11.85
C LEU A 185 14.40 -25.20 -11.53
N GLN A 186 14.49 -25.64 -10.27
CA GLN A 186 13.79 -26.80 -9.77
C GLN A 186 12.33 -26.41 -9.85
N ALA A 187 11.71 -26.85 -10.94
CA ALA A 187 10.31 -26.68 -11.31
C ALA A 187 9.72 -25.38 -10.76
N ILE A 188 9.84 -24.25 -11.49
CA ILE A 188 8.96 -23.10 -11.27
C ILE A 188 7.55 -23.69 -11.16
N PRO A 189 6.86 -23.56 -10.01
CA PRO A 189 5.51 -24.06 -9.88
C PRO A 189 4.70 -23.51 -11.05
N THR A 190 3.95 -24.36 -11.74
CA THR A 190 3.20 -24.03 -12.97
C THR A 190 2.29 -22.81 -12.82
N ASN A 191 1.98 -22.41 -11.58
CA ASN A 191 1.14 -21.26 -11.22
C ASN A 191 1.94 -20.02 -10.75
N THR A 192 3.26 -19.98 -10.90
CA THR A 192 4.05 -18.79 -10.52
C THR A 192 3.77 -17.68 -11.52
N THR A 193 3.45 -16.49 -11.02
CA THR A 193 3.27 -15.35 -11.90
C THR A 193 4.63 -14.89 -12.41
N LEU A 194 4.86 -15.04 -13.73
CA LEU A 194 6.15 -14.80 -14.38
C LEU A 194 6.63 -13.33 -14.32
N ASP A 195 5.76 -12.38 -13.96
CA ASP A 195 6.03 -10.93 -13.98
C ASP A 195 6.74 -10.39 -12.72
N CYS A 196 7.53 -11.22 -12.03
CA CYS A 196 8.29 -10.85 -10.83
C CYS A 196 9.77 -11.29 -10.88
N GLY A 197 10.29 -11.44 -12.10
CA GLY A 197 11.63 -11.94 -12.42
C GLY A 197 12.55 -10.91 -13.06
N ILE A 198 13.46 -11.38 -13.91
CA ILE A 198 14.33 -10.51 -14.71
C ILE A 198 13.54 -10.06 -15.95
N ASN A 199 13.65 -8.78 -16.32
CA ASN A 199 12.93 -8.16 -17.46
C ASN A 199 11.40 -8.16 -17.33
N THR A 200 10.90 -7.87 -16.12
CA THR A 200 9.46 -7.81 -15.80
C THR A 200 9.08 -6.44 -15.26
N ASP A 201 7.79 -6.12 -15.19
CA ASP A 201 7.33 -4.82 -14.68
C ASP A 201 7.46 -4.72 -13.15
N PHE A 202 7.50 -5.86 -12.47
CA PHE A 202 7.54 -5.93 -11.01
C PHE A 202 8.69 -6.78 -10.49
N VAL A 203 9.08 -6.53 -9.24
CA VAL A 203 10.10 -7.32 -8.54
C VAL A 203 9.69 -7.54 -7.08
N ILE A 204 10.16 -8.64 -6.50
CA ILE A 204 10.06 -8.87 -5.06
C ILE A 204 11.32 -8.33 -4.38
N GLY A 205 11.14 -7.37 -3.48
CA GLY A 205 12.21 -6.72 -2.72
C GLY A 205 12.06 -6.94 -1.22
N ARG A 206 12.73 -6.10 -0.43
CA ARG A 206 12.63 -6.11 1.03
C ARG A 206 11.19 -6.03 1.50
N ALA A 207 10.85 -6.81 2.51
CA ALA A 207 9.52 -6.88 3.09
C ALA A 207 9.17 -5.60 3.86
N VAL A 208 7.96 -5.12 3.59
CA VAL A 208 7.26 -4.09 4.33
C VAL A 208 6.31 -4.80 5.29
N SER A 209 6.66 -4.83 6.58
CA SER A 209 5.81 -5.41 7.61
C SER A 209 5.97 -4.66 8.92
N LEU A 210 4.85 -4.38 9.59
CA LEU A 210 4.84 -3.77 10.92
C LEU A 210 5.76 -4.50 11.90
N TRP A 211 5.95 -5.81 11.74
CA TRP A 211 6.88 -6.57 12.57
C TRP A 211 8.31 -6.01 12.57
N PHE A 212 8.77 -5.50 11.42
CA PHE A 212 10.14 -5.06 11.18
C PHE A 212 10.42 -3.63 11.64
N PHE A 213 9.40 -2.82 11.87
CA PHE A 213 9.58 -1.39 12.16
C PHE A 213 8.66 -0.85 13.26
N ARG A 214 7.90 -1.70 13.95
CA ARG A 214 7.18 -1.31 15.17
C ARG A 214 8.15 -1.18 16.33
N ASP A 215 7.97 -0.14 17.14
CA ASP A 215 8.77 0.16 18.34
C ASP A 215 10.28 0.30 18.05
N LYS A 216 11.15 -0.15 18.96
CA LYS A 216 12.61 -0.11 18.84
C LYS A 216 13.15 -0.90 17.66
N ARG A 217 12.36 -1.78 17.04
CA ARG A 217 12.79 -2.56 15.86
C ARG A 217 13.07 -1.69 14.64
N LEU A 218 12.47 -0.50 14.56
CA LEU A 218 12.84 0.47 13.53
C LEU A 218 14.33 0.86 13.60
N SER A 219 14.92 0.86 14.80
CA SER A 219 16.34 1.19 15.00
C SER A 219 17.30 0.03 14.74
N LEU A 220 16.77 -1.18 14.52
CA LEU A 220 17.59 -2.37 14.29
C LEU A 220 17.87 -2.54 12.80
N SER A 221 19.15 -2.71 12.49
CA SER A 221 19.62 -3.05 11.14
C SER A 221 19.44 -4.53 10.88
N ALA A 222 18.21 -4.94 10.57
CA ALA A 222 17.87 -6.33 10.36
C ALA A 222 17.58 -6.63 8.88
N ASP A 223 17.94 -7.84 8.42
CA ASP A 223 17.65 -8.26 7.05
C ASP A 223 16.13 -8.36 6.86
N ARG A 224 15.59 -7.58 5.93
CA ARG A 224 14.16 -7.57 5.59
C ARG A 224 13.89 -8.34 4.30
N GLY A 225 14.88 -9.07 3.78
CA GLY A 225 14.73 -9.90 2.59
C GLY A 225 15.01 -9.15 1.29
N PRO A 226 14.52 -9.65 0.14
CA PRO A 226 13.57 -10.77 0.01
C PRO A 226 14.18 -12.11 0.45
N PHE A 227 13.34 -13.07 0.85
CA PHE A 227 13.76 -14.37 1.35
C PHE A 227 13.35 -15.48 0.37
N PRO A 228 14.21 -16.48 0.09
CA PRO A 228 13.91 -17.61 -0.79
C PRO A 228 13.10 -18.71 -0.09
N SER A 229 12.94 -18.67 1.23
CA SER A 229 12.21 -19.69 1.98
C SER A 229 11.62 -19.16 3.28
N SER A 230 10.58 -19.84 3.77
CA SER A 230 9.97 -19.56 5.07
C SER A 230 10.96 -19.68 6.23
N TYR A 231 11.93 -20.61 6.15
CA TYR A 231 13.00 -20.74 7.14
C TYR A 231 13.82 -19.45 7.27
N GLN A 232 14.30 -18.89 6.15
CA GLN A 232 15.10 -17.65 6.19
C GLN A 232 14.27 -16.46 6.67
N PHE A 233 13.00 -16.36 6.25
CA PHE A 233 12.09 -15.34 6.75
C PHE A 233 11.89 -15.44 8.26
N MET A 234 11.65 -16.65 8.79
CA MET A 234 11.46 -16.86 10.22
C MET A 234 12.73 -16.58 11.03
N MET A 235 13.90 -16.98 10.51
CA MET A 235 15.19 -16.64 11.12
C MET A 235 15.44 -15.13 11.17
N ALA A 236 15.10 -14.39 10.12
CA ALA A 236 15.22 -12.94 10.14
C ALA A 236 14.33 -12.30 11.22
N LYS A 237 13.12 -12.83 11.44
CA LYS A 237 12.21 -12.33 12.48
C LYS A 237 12.68 -12.59 13.92
N THR A 238 13.53 -13.60 14.15
CA THR A 238 14.06 -13.93 15.49
C THR A 238 15.36 -13.21 15.82
N GLN A 239 16.03 -12.64 14.82
CA GLN A 239 17.28 -11.87 14.97
C GLN A 239 17.05 -10.38 15.24
N MET A 240 15.82 -10.00 15.62
CA MET A 240 15.34 -8.63 15.85
C MET A 240 14.84 -8.44 17.27
#